data_AF-A0A5Q0LES9-F1
#
_entry.id   AF-A0A5Q0LES9-F1
#
_cell.length_a   1.000
_cell.length_b   1.000
_cell.length_c   1.000
_cell.angle_alpha   90.00
_cell.angle_beta   90.00
_cell.angle_gamma   90.00
#
_symmetry.space_group_name_H-M   'P 1'
#
loop_
_entity.id
_entity.type
_entity.pdbx_description
1 polymer ?
#
loop_
_entity_poly.entity_id
_entity_poly.type
_entity_poly.pdbx_seq_one_letter_code
_entity_poly.pdbx_strand_id
1 'polypeptide(L)'
;MAGVPQDPEAWARLGSKIREQREALGWSRRQLSEEAGVSEKSIQVAEEGRTPRARFPQSLRLIESALRWDQGSMQQILEGGESLPLLDLFSLTEPDDSGQSKFFPEVDSPSLGEGGEFHSNHDRSRALARLPKALRELMAGPLAFGSRARTFDADPDLVEEYELALEALLTDLTTRRLTHQGFSHDPGRLEPWRKAMRMDPVLRREREERVRAADREERARAADRERRAHLSRLDELRKGARTPAVGETESPAVLREVRDLAAEVARLSGVVAELMHNDTKED
;
A
#
# COMPACT_ATOMS: atom_id res chain seq x y z
N MET A 1 31.65 -4.43 0.85
CA MET A 1 30.42 -4.11 0.10
C MET A 1 30.70 -4.42 -1.35
N ALA A 2 30.03 -5.41 -1.94
CA ALA A 2 30.15 -5.69 -3.37
C ALA A 2 29.72 -4.44 -4.16
N GLY A 3 30.52 -4.04 -5.15
CA GLY A 3 30.18 -2.93 -6.03
C GLY A 3 28.95 -3.28 -6.87
N VAL A 4 28.09 -2.30 -7.11
CA VAL A 4 26.91 -2.48 -7.97
C VAL A 4 27.40 -2.73 -9.41
N PRO A 5 26.94 -3.80 -10.10
CA PRO A 5 27.30 -4.03 -11.49
C PRO A 5 26.92 -2.81 -12.34
N GLN A 6 27.87 -2.25 -13.07
CA GLN A 6 27.65 -1.10 -13.96
C GLN A 6 27.32 -1.53 -15.39
N ASP A 7 27.12 -2.83 -15.63
CA ASP A 7 26.81 -3.40 -16.94
C ASP A 7 25.37 -3.01 -17.37
N PRO A 8 25.21 -2.21 -18.45
CA PRO A 8 23.89 -1.82 -18.95
C PRO A 8 23.01 -3.01 -19.32
N GLU A 9 23.59 -4.12 -19.80
CA GLU A 9 22.82 -5.31 -20.18
C GLU A 9 22.21 -6.00 -18.95
N ALA A 10 22.96 -6.10 -17.85
CA ALA A 10 22.44 -6.61 -16.58
C ALA A 10 21.23 -5.82 -16.08
N TRP A 11 21.29 -4.50 -16.18
CA TRP A 11 20.17 -3.63 -15.80
C TRP A 11 18.96 -3.77 -16.72
N ALA A 12 19.18 -3.91 -18.04
CA ALA A 12 18.11 -4.18 -19.00
C ALA A 12 17.42 -5.54 -18.74
N ARG A 13 18.20 -6.57 -18.37
CA ARG A 13 17.66 -7.88 -17.95
C ARG A 13 16.81 -7.75 -16.69
N LEU A 14 17.30 -7.03 -15.67
CA LEU A 14 16.55 -6.77 -14.44
C LEU A 14 15.22 -6.06 -14.74
N GLY A 15 15.24 -5.01 -15.57
CA GLY A 15 14.03 -4.28 -15.94
C GLY A 15 12.99 -5.16 -16.64
N SER A 16 13.45 -6.05 -17.53
CA SER A 16 12.60 -7.03 -18.21
C SER A 16 11.98 -8.03 -17.23
N LYS A 17 12.75 -8.53 -16.26
CA LYS A 17 12.26 -9.46 -15.22
C LYS A 17 11.25 -8.80 -14.27
N ILE A 18 11.47 -7.55 -13.89
CA ILE A 18 10.52 -6.77 -13.09
C ILE A 18 9.18 -6.66 -13.83
N ARG A 19 9.24 -6.33 -15.12
CA ARG A 19 8.05 -6.22 -15.97
C ARG A 19 7.31 -7.54 -16.11
N GLU A 20 8.03 -8.62 -16.44
CA GLU A 20 7.49 -9.97 -16.58
C GLU A 20 6.75 -10.40 -15.30
N GLN A 21 7.38 -10.24 -14.15
CA GLN A 21 6.79 -10.61 -12.86
C GLN A 21 5.55 -9.76 -12.53
N ARG A 22 5.60 -8.44 -12.78
CA ARG A 22 4.43 -7.58 -12.60
C ARG A 22 3.27 -8.01 -13.48
N GLU A 23 3.54 -8.34 -14.75
CA GLU A 23 2.53 -8.81 -15.70
C GLU A 23 1.98 -10.19 -15.31
N ALA A 24 2.82 -11.10 -14.79
CA ALA A 24 2.40 -12.38 -14.24
C ALA A 24 1.45 -12.25 -13.03
N LEU A 25 1.64 -11.21 -12.21
CA LEU A 25 0.73 -10.86 -11.11
C LEU A 25 -0.56 -10.16 -11.58
N GLY A 26 -0.69 -9.85 -12.89
CA GLY A 26 -1.83 -9.12 -13.44
C GLY A 26 -1.87 -7.65 -13.01
N TRP A 27 -0.73 -7.08 -12.63
CA TRP A 27 -0.66 -5.72 -12.09
C TRP A 27 -0.28 -4.68 -13.15
N SER A 28 -0.93 -3.52 -13.07
CA SER A 28 -0.47 -2.30 -13.74
C SER A 28 0.70 -1.66 -12.98
N ARG A 29 1.45 -0.76 -13.64
CA ARG A 29 2.53 0.00 -12.97
C ARG A 29 2.04 0.80 -11.77
N ARG A 30 0.84 1.38 -11.87
CA ARG A 30 0.17 2.09 -10.78
C ARG A 30 -0.08 1.19 -9.57
N GLN A 31 -0.54 -0.04 -9.79
CA GLN A 31 -0.77 -1.01 -8.70
C GLN A 31 0.54 -1.42 -8.03
N LEU A 32 1.60 -1.71 -8.80
CA LEU A 32 2.91 -2.01 -8.23
C LEU A 32 3.49 -0.81 -7.45
N SER A 33 3.25 0.40 -7.94
CA SER A 33 3.64 1.65 -7.26
C SER A 33 2.94 1.82 -5.90
N GLU A 34 1.62 1.56 -5.85
CA GLU A 34 0.83 1.57 -4.61
C GLU A 34 1.32 0.51 -3.63
N GLU A 35 1.52 -0.73 -4.10
CA GLU A 35 1.96 -1.85 -3.26
C GLU A 35 3.39 -1.64 -2.71
N ALA A 36 4.31 -1.15 -3.55
CA ALA A 36 5.70 -0.90 -3.15
C ALA A 36 5.89 0.41 -2.37
N GLY A 37 4.89 1.30 -2.32
CA GLY A 37 5.02 2.62 -1.71
C GLY A 37 6.07 3.51 -2.39
N VAL A 38 6.26 3.38 -3.70
CA VAL A 38 7.19 4.19 -4.51
C VAL A 38 6.45 4.90 -5.63
N SER A 39 7.04 5.94 -6.22
CA SER A 39 6.40 6.64 -7.33
C SER A 39 6.29 5.77 -8.59
N GLU A 40 5.23 5.94 -9.38
CA GLU A 40 5.06 5.22 -10.65
C GLU A 40 6.22 5.45 -11.62
N LYS A 41 6.80 6.67 -11.60
CA LYS A 41 8.02 6.99 -12.35
C LYS A 41 9.22 6.15 -11.92
N SER A 42 9.33 5.80 -10.63
CA SER A 42 10.38 4.90 -10.13
C SER A 42 10.21 3.49 -10.67
N ILE A 43 8.97 2.98 -10.77
CA ILE A 43 8.67 1.70 -11.41
C ILE A 43 9.07 1.73 -12.88
N GLN A 44 8.68 2.78 -13.61
CA GLN A 44 9.04 2.94 -15.01
C GLN A 44 10.56 2.93 -15.22
N VAL A 45 11.31 3.71 -14.42
CA VAL A 45 12.78 3.77 -14.52
C VAL A 45 13.44 2.41 -14.21
N ALA A 46 12.87 1.63 -13.30
CA ALA A 46 13.33 0.29 -12.98
C ALA A 46 13.07 -0.69 -14.14
N GLU A 47 11.87 -0.66 -14.74
CA GLU A 47 11.52 -1.48 -15.90
C GLU A 47 12.31 -1.12 -17.17
N GLU A 48 12.66 0.15 -17.34
CA GLU A 48 13.55 0.60 -18.42
C GLU A 48 14.98 0.07 -18.28
N GLY A 49 15.35 -0.48 -17.11
CA GLY A 49 16.69 -0.98 -16.86
C GLY A 49 17.75 0.12 -16.86
N ARG A 50 17.42 1.34 -16.39
CA ARG A 50 18.39 2.43 -16.35
C ARG A 50 19.48 2.16 -15.32
N THR A 51 20.73 2.09 -15.77
CA THR A 51 21.90 1.94 -14.90
C THR A 51 22.07 3.18 -13.99
N PRO A 52 22.07 2.99 -12.66
CA PRO A 52 22.31 4.08 -11.71
C PRO A 52 23.79 4.45 -11.66
N ARG A 53 24.10 5.75 -11.65
CA ARG A 53 25.48 6.28 -11.69
C ARG A 53 26.35 5.95 -10.46
N ALA A 54 25.76 5.51 -9.35
CA ALA A 54 26.51 5.37 -8.10
C ALA A 54 26.06 4.16 -7.27
N ARG A 55 24.98 4.31 -6.50
CA ARG A 55 24.53 3.33 -5.51
C ARG A 55 23.29 2.59 -5.96
N PHE A 56 23.10 1.40 -5.38
CA PHE A 56 21.89 0.61 -5.54
C PHE A 56 20.67 1.44 -5.05
N PRO A 57 19.69 1.74 -5.91
CA PRO A 57 18.54 2.53 -5.53
C PRO A 57 17.70 1.86 -4.43
N GLN A 58 17.33 2.62 -3.39
CA GLN A 58 16.51 2.10 -2.29
C GLN A 58 15.11 1.65 -2.76
N SER A 59 14.57 2.30 -3.79
CA SER A 59 13.28 1.95 -4.39
C SER A 59 13.25 0.52 -4.91
N LEU A 60 14.38 -0.03 -5.39
CA LEU A 60 14.44 -1.40 -5.89
C LEU A 60 14.16 -2.43 -4.80
N ARG A 61 14.61 -2.20 -3.55
CA ARG A 61 14.31 -3.11 -2.43
C ARG A 61 12.82 -3.15 -2.09
N LEU A 62 12.14 -2.02 -2.24
CA LEU A 62 10.69 -1.94 -2.01
C LEU A 62 9.90 -2.61 -3.15
N ILE A 63 10.39 -2.46 -4.38
CA ILE A 63 9.84 -3.14 -5.55
C ILE A 63 10.05 -4.66 -5.43
N GLU A 64 11.22 -5.11 -4.98
CA GLU A 64 11.54 -6.52 -4.73
C GLU A 64 10.53 -7.18 -3.77
N SER A 65 10.26 -6.54 -2.63
CA SER A 65 9.26 -7.05 -1.68
C SER A 65 7.85 -7.08 -2.27
N ALA A 66 7.45 -6.05 -3.03
CA ALA A 66 6.13 -5.98 -3.64
C ALA A 66 5.92 -7.05 -4.73
N LEU A 67 6.98 -7.38 -5.49
CA LEU A 67 6.96 -8.43 -6.51
C LEU A 67 6.96 -9.86 -5.93
N ARG A 68 6.97 -10.00 -4.61
CA ARG A 68 7.08 -11.28 -3.89
C ARG A 68 8.35 -12.02 -4.31
N TRP A 69 9.45 -11.30 -4.46
CA TRP A 69 10.79 -11.89 -4.58
C TRP A 69 11.45 -11.95 -3.21
N ASP A 70 12.37 -12.90 -3.03
CA ASP A 70 13.18 -12.94 -1.82
C ASP A 70 14.18 -11.77 -1.79
N GLN A 71 14.60 -11.38 -0.59
CA GLN A 71 15.53 -10.28 -0.39
C GLN A 71 16.87 -10.57 -1.08
N GLY A 72 17.30 -9.69 -1.98
CA GLY A 72 18.54 -9.85 -2.73
C GLY A 72 18.38 -10.53 -4.11
N SER A 73 17.19 -10.98 -4.46
CA SER A 73 16.88 -11.52 -5.81
C SER A 73 17.27 -10.54 -6.91
N MET A 74 17.04 -9.24 -6.75
CA MET A 74 17.43 -8.26 -7.76
C MET A 74 18.94 -8.17 -7.96
N GLN A 75 19.71 -8.34 -6.88
CA GLN A 75 21.16 -8.37 -6.96
C GLN A 75 21.63 -9.64 -7.67
N GLN A 76 21.01 -10.78 -7.38
CA GLN A 76 21.28 -12.05 -8.04
C GLN A 76 21.02 -11.98 -9.56
N ILE A 77 19.92 -11.34 -9.98
CA ILE A 77 19.62 -11.11 -11.41
C ILE A 77 20.69 -10.23 -12.07
N LEU A 78 21.15 -9.18 -11.38
CA LEU A 78 22.23 -8.32 -11.88
C LEU A 78 23.56 -9.09 -12.01
N GLU A 79 23.79 -10.06 -11.14
CA GLU A 79 24.95 -10.97 -11.17
C GLU A 79 24.80 -12.08 -12.22
N GLY A 80 23.66 -12.17 -12.90
CA GLY A 80 23.39 -13.13 -13.98
C GLY A 80 22.66 -14.41 -13.53
N GLY A 81 22.21 -14.49 -12.29
CA GLY A 81 21.34 -15.56 -11.80
C GLY A 81 19.86 -15.34 -12.16
N GLU A 82 19.02 -16.31 -11.78
CA GLU A 82 17.56 -16.20 -11.89
C GLU A 82 16.96 -15.55 -10.64
N SER A 83 15.77 -14.94 -10.78
CA SER A 83 14.99 -14.44 -9.64
C SER A 83 14.48 -15.62 -8.81
N LEU A 84 14.52 -15.51 -7.47
CA LEU A 84 13.88 -16.48 -6.58
C LEU A 84 12.51 -15.94 -6.16
N PRO A 85 11.39 -16.47 -6.70
CA PRO A 85 10.08 -16.12 -6.20
C PRO A 85 9.97 -16.56 -4.73
N LEU A 86 9.40 -15.72 -3.87
CA LEU A 86 9.21 -16.00 -2.45
C LEU A 86 8.32 -17.24 -2.22
N LEU A 87 7.50 -17.59 -3.22
CA LEU A 87 6.67 -18.80 -3.23
C LEU A 87 7.41 -20.05 -3.71
N ASP A 88 8.53 -19.92 -4.43
CA ASP A 88 9.27 -21.06 -5.00
C ASP A 88 10.25 -21.69 -3.99
N LEU A 89 10.50 -21.01 -2.87
CA LEU A 89 11.14 -21.59 -1.68
C LEU A 89 10.35 -22.77 -1.09
N PHE A 90 9.06 -22.89 -1.38
CA PHE A 90 8.27 -24.08 -1.03
C PHE A 90 8.38 -25.20 -2.08
N SER A 91 8.88 -24.90 -3.29
CA SER A 91 9.04 -25.86 -4.39
C SER A 91 10.46 -26.43 -4.51
N LEU A 92 11.48 -25.82 -3.88
CA LEU A 92 12.87 -26.32 -3.82
C LEU A 92 13.09 -27.57 -2.92
N THR A 93 12.03 -28.30 -2.62
CA THR A 93 12.13 -29.68 -2.11
C THR A 93 11.72 -30.66 -3.21
N GLU A 94 12.26 -30.50 -4.41
CA GLU A 94 12.35 -31.68 -5.29
C GLU A 94 13.24 -32.70 -4.56
N PRO A 95 12.73 -33.91 -4.26
CA PRO A 95 13.58 -34.98 -3.77
C PRO A 95 14.63 -35.25 -4.85
N ASP A 96 15.90 -35.32 -4.47
CA ASP A 96 16.83 -36.00 -5.36
C ASP A 96 16.33 -37.44 -5.57
N ASP A 97 16.73 -38.08 -6.67
CA ASP A 97 16.36 -39.46 -7.00
C ASP A 97 16.83 -40.48 -5.93
N SER A 98 17.49 -40.03 -4.85
CA SER A 98 17.91 -40.83 -3.71
C SER A 98 17.00 -40.70 -2.49
N GLY A 99 15.97 -39.85 -2.53
CA GLY A 99 15.01 -39.65 -1.44
C GLY A 99 15.60 -38.98 -0.20
N GLN A 100 16.82 -38.44 -0.26
CA GLN A 100 17.49 -37.84 0.89
C GLN A 100 17.48 -36.31 0.83
N SER A 101 16.68 -35.70 1.70
CA SER A 101 16.76 -34.25 1.97
C SER A 101 18.09 -33.90 2.63
N LYS A 102 19.06 -33.36 1.89
CA LYS A 102 20.32 -32.88 2.49
C LYS A 102 20.21 -31.58 3.30
N PHE A 103 19.02 -31.00 3.41
CA PHE A 103 18.79 -29.83 4.25
C PHE A 103 18.25 -30.26 5.60
N PHE A 104 19.17 -30.49 6.52
CA PHE A 104 19.21 -30.14 7.93
C PHE A 104 20.17 -31.15 8.59
N PRO A 105 21.22 -30.71 9.32
CA PRO A 105 21.93 -31.63 10.20
C PRO A 105 20.89 -32.33 11.07
N GLU A 106 21.11 -33.62 11.33
CA GLU A 106 20.31 -34.44 12.24
C GLU A 106 20.45 -33.87 13.65
N VAL A 107 19.74 -32.76 13.91
CA VAL A 107 19.70 -32.08 15.20
C VAL A 107 18.52 -32.66 15.93
N ASP A 108 18.79 -33.38 17.02
CA ASP A 108 17.83 -34.00 17.94
C ASP A 108 16.40 -33.47 17.77
N SER A 109 15.52 -34.32 17.24
CA SER A 109 14.08 -34.06 17.20
C SER A 109 13.67 -33.52 18.56
N PRO A 110 12.86 -32.44 18.62
CA PRO A 110 12.46 -31.91 19.90
C PRO A 110 11.79 -33.04 20.69
N SER A 111 12.16 -33.21 21.96
CA SER A 111 11.54 -34.19 22.83
C SER A 111 10.09 -33.78 23.04
N LEU A 112 9.20 -34.27 22.19
CA LEU A 112 7.75 -34.10 22.31
C LEU A 112 7.24 -35.08 23.37
N GLY A 113 6.26 -34.65 24.17
CA GLY A 113 5.56 -35.53 25.11
C GLY A 113 4.70 -36.56 24.39
N GLU A 114 4.14 -37.52 25.12
CA GLU A 114 3.21 -38.54 24.57
C GLU A 114 1.98 -37.91 23.88
N GLY A 115 1.68 -36.63 24.12
CA GLY A 115 0.62 -35.86 23.46
C GLY A 115 1.05 -34.93 22.32
N GLY A 116 2.34 -34.89 21.94
CA GLY A 116 2.85 -33.94 20.94
C GLY A 116 3.04 -32.51 21.46
N GLU A 117 2.91 -32.31 22.76
CA GLU A 117 3.12 -31.04 23.48
C GLU A 117 4.62 -30.78 23.73
N PHE A 118 4.97 -29.50 23.84
CA PHE A 118 6.31 -29.11 24.24
C PHE A 118 6.45 -29.17 25.76
N HIS A 119 7.36 -30.00 26.26
CA HIS A 119 7.61 -30.14 27.71
C HIS A 119 8.06 -28.84 28.38
N SER A 120 8.60 -27.89 27.61
CA SER A 120 9.09 -26.61 28.14
C SER A 120 8.98 -25.47 27.13
N ASN A 121 8.93 -24.23 27.65
CA ASN A 121 9.07 -23.02 26.84
C ASN A 121 10.40 -22.98 26.06
N HIS A 122 11.43 -23.68 26.55
CA HIS A 122 12.70 -23.81 25.86
C HIS A 122 12.56 -24.64 24.59
N ASP A 123 11.84 -25.77 24.64
CA ASP A 123 11.60 -26.63 23.47
C ASP A 123 10.74 -25.91 22.42
N ARG A 124 9.72 -25.17 22.87
CA ARG A 124 8.92 -24.30 22.01
C ARG A 124 9.78 -23.25 21.31
N SER A 125 10.69 -22.61 22.05
CA SER A 125 11.61 -21.60 21.50
C SER A 125 12.60 -22.20 20.49
N ARG A 126 13.12 -23.41 20.75
CA ARG A 126 13.97 -24.15 19.81
C ARG A 126 13.22 -24.55 18.55
N ALA A 127 11.98 -25.01 18.68
CA ALA A 127 11.11 -25.32 17.55
C ALA A 127 10.86 -24.09 16.67
N LEU A 128 10.54 -22.95 17.28
CA LEU A 128 10.40 -21.68 16.55
C LEU A 128 11.69 -21.28 15.84
N ALA A 129 12.84 -21.39 16.50
CA ALA A 129 14.13 -21.03 15.91
C ALA A 129 14.49 -21.84 14.65
N ARG A 130 13.92 -23.04 14.48
CA ARG A 130 14.07 -23.87 13.28
C ARG A 130 13.23 -23.38 12.10
N LEU A 131 12.18 -22.59 12.35
CA LEU A 131 11.32 -22.08 11.27
C LEU A 131 12.01 -20.97 10.45
N PRO A 132 11.71 -20.89 9.15
CA PRO A 132 12.02 -19.73 8.31
C PRO A 132 11.61 -18.43 8.99
N LYS A 133 12.41 -17.37 8.79
CA LYS A 133 12.18 -16.06 9.43
C LYS A 133 10.77 -15.52 9.19
N ALA A 134 10.26 -15.65 7.96
CA ALA A 134 8.90 -15.22 7.61
C ALA A 134 7.82 -15.94 8.44
N LEU A 135 7.94 -17.27 8.62
CA LEU A 135 7.00 -18.04 9.45
C LEU A 135 7.13 -17.68 10.93
N ARG A 136 8.34 -17.42 11.43
CA ARG A 136 8.54 -16.92 12.81
C ARG A 136 7.84 -15.59 13.04
N GLU A 137 7.95 -14.66 12.09
CA GLU A 137 7.29 -13.35 12.18
C GLU A 137 5.76 -13.49 12.16
N LEU A 138 5.22 -14.38 11.30
CA LEU A 138 3.79 -14.69 11.28
C LEU A 138 3.31 -15.33 12.59
N MET A 139 4.12 -16.18 13.21
CA MET A 139 3.78 -16.86 14.47
C MET A 139 3.92 -15.98 15.73
N ALA A 140 4.62 -14.83 15.65
CA ALA A 140 4.83 -13.96 16.80
C ALA A 140 3.53 -13.38 17.37
N GLY A 141 2.62 -12.94 16.49
CA GLY A 141 1.31 -12.41 16.87
C GLY A 141 0.43 -13.43 17.61
N PRO A 142 0.24 -14.64 17.03
CA PRO A 142 -0.49 -15.73 17.67
C PRO A 142 0.09 -16.17 19.01
N LEU A 143 1.42 -16.34 19.12
CA LEU A 143 2.04 -16.73 20.39
C LEU A 143 1.86 -15.69 21.49
N ALA A 144 1.92 -14.40 21.14
CA ALA A 144 1.68 -13.32 22.08
C ALA A 144 0.20 -13.17 22.45
N PHE A 145 -0.72 -13.70 21.64
CA PHE A 145 -2.16 -13.62 21.91
C PHE A 145 -2.56 -14.38 23.18
N GLY A 146 -2.07 -15.62 23.38
CA GLY A 146 -2.41 -16.41 24.57
C GLY A 146 -2.07 -15.69 25.87
N SER A 147 -0.86 -15.12 25.96
CA SER A 147 -0.41 -14.31 27.09
C SER A 147 -1.27 -13.06 27.32
N ARG A 148 -1.62 -12.34 26.23
CA ARG A 148 -2.54 -11.19 26.32
C ARG A 148 -3.93 -11.62 26.79
N ALA A 149 -4.48 -12.71 26.26
CA ALA A 149 -5.81 -13.20 26.62
C ALA A 149 -5.90 -13.47 28.14
N ARG A 150 -4.88 -14.11 28.74
CA ARG A 150 -4.82 -14.29 30.20
C ARG A 150 -4.76 -12.98 30.97
N THR A 151 -4.01 -11.99 30.44
CA THR A 151 -3.89 -10.66 31.07
C THR A 151 -5.24 -9.92 31.11
N PHE A 152 -6.13 -10.21 30.15
CA PHE A 152 -7.47 -9.63 30.05
C PHE A 152 -8.59 -10.53 30.61
N ASP A 153 -8.24 -11.48 31.49
CA ASP A 153 -9.21 -12.36 32.18
C ASP A 153 -10.09 -13.16 31.20
N ALA A 154 -9.52 -13.57 30.07
CA ALA A 154 -10.18 -14.51 29.17
C ALA A 154 -10.36 -15.87 29.86
N ASP A 155 -11.41 -16.59 29.44
CA ASP A 155 -11.72 -17.93 29.93
C ASP A 155 -10.47 -18.84 29.83
N PRO A 156 -9.97 -19.37 30.96
CA PRO A 156 -8.73 -20.14 30.99
C PRO A 156 -8.79 -21.38 30.09
N ASP A 157 -9.94 -22.04 30.00
CA ASP A 157 -10.12 -23.27 29.21
C ASP A 157 -9.98 -22.97 27.71
N LEU A 158 -10.47 -21.82 27.26
CA LEU A 158 -10.33 -21.39 25.85
C LEU A 158 -8.91 -20.99 25.51
N VAL A 159 -8.20 -20.33 26.44
CA VAL A 159 -6.80 -19.97 26.25
C VAL A 159 -5.94 -21.23 26.15
N GLU A 160 -6.21 -22.23 26.99
CA GLU A 160 -5.53 -23.53 26.95
C GLU A 160 -5.79 -24.26 25.62
N GLU A 161 -7.05 -24.35 25.15
CA GLU A 161 -7.38 -24.99 23.87
C GLU A 161 -6.64 -24.33 22.68
N TYR A 162 -6.47 -23.02 22.71
CA TYR A 162 -5.73 -22.30 21.68
C TYR A 162 -4.23 -22.47 21.76
N GLU A 163 -3.66 -22.49 22.95
CA GLU A 163 -2.25 -22.76 23.12
C GLU A 163 -1.91 -24.18 22.66
N LEU A 164 -2.76 -25.16 22.98
CA LEU A 164 -2.66 -26.53 22.46
C LEU A 164 -2.75 -26.57 20.92
N ALA A 165 -3.70 -25.84 20.33
CA ALA A 165 -3.82 -25.76 18.86
C ALA A 165 -2.58 -25.14 18.20
N LEU A 166 -2.00 -24.10 18.82
CA LEU A 166 -0.75 -23.48 18.36
C LEU A 166 0.44 -24.41 18.51
N GLU A 167 0.52 -25.17 19.59
CA GLU A 167 1.58 -26.15 19.78
C GLU A 167 1.49 -27.26 18.74
N ALA A 168 0.29 -27.79 18.48
CA ALA A 168 0.07 -28.77 17.44
C ALA A 168 0.50 -28.24 16.06
N LEU A 169 0.16 -26.99 15.72
CA LEU A 169 0.60 -26.34 14.49
C LEU A 169 2.13 -26.19 14.44
N LEU A 170 2.75 -25.73 15.52
CA LEU A 170 4.21 -25.56 15.58
C LEU A 170 4.93 -26.90 15.46
N THR A 171 4.40 -27.95 16.09
CA THR A 171 4.88 -29.32 15.95
C THR A 171 4.74 -29.80 14.51
N ASP A 172 3.60 -29.60 13.86
CA ASP A 172 3.40 -29.98 12.45
C ASP A 172 4.39 -29.25 11.52
N LEU A 173 4.55 -27.93 11.69
CA LEU A 173 5.48 -27.10 10.91
C LEU A 173 6.95 -27.47 11.10
N THR A 174 7.31 -28.05 12.24
CA THR A 174 8.71 -28.39 12.57
C THR A 174 9.04 -29.86 12.36
N THR A 175 8.04 -30.75 12.34
CA THR A 175 8.23 -32.19 12.19
C THR A 175 7.87 -32.71 10.80
N ARG A 176 6.94 -32.08 10.07
CA ARG A 176 6.55 -32.53 8.73
C ARG A 176 7.20 -31.69 7.63
N ARG A 177 7.75 -32.38 6.61
CA ARG A 177 7.79 -31.85 5.23
C ARG A 177 6.33 -31.66 4.81
N LEU A 178 5.89 -30.41 4.71
CA LEU A 178 4.52 -29.97 4.41
C LEU A 178 3.88 -30.76 3.25
N THR A 179 3.25 -31.89 3.57
CA THR A 179 2.28 -32.57 2.71
C THR A 179 0.95 -32.40 3.42
N HIS A 180 0.31 -31.26 3.15
CA HIS A 180 -0.83 -30.79 3.94
C HIS A 180 -2.07 -31.67 3.66
N GLN A 181 -2.35 -32.64 4.54
CA GLN A 181 -3.69 -33.23 4.66
C GLN A 181 -4.52 -32.29 5.52
N GLY A 182 -5.53 -31.67 4.92
CA GLY A 182 -6.30 -30.58 5.51
C GLY A 182 -6.83 -30.89 6.92
N PHE A 183 -6.60 -29.96 7.84
CA PHE A 183 -7.21 -29.95 9.16
C PHE A 183 -8.72 -29.71 8.99
N SER A 184 -9.54 -30.74 9.20
CA SER A 184 -11.01 -30.62 9.13
C SER A 184 -11.53 -30.03 10.43
N HIS A 185 -11.89 -28.75 10.44
CA HIS A 185 -12.51 -28.09 11.60
C HIS A 185 -14.01 -28.41 11.71
N ASP A 186 -14.46 -28.73 12.94
CA ASP A 186 -15.87 -28.67 13.32
C ASP A 186 -16.27 -27.20 13.60
N PRO A 187 -17.16 -26.60 12.79
CA PRO A 187 -17.52 -25.19 12.89
C PRO A 187 -18.20 -24.79 14.22
N GLY A 188 -18.73 -25.75 15.00
CA GLY A 188 -19.41 -25.47 16.27
C GLY A 188 -18.49 -24.95 17.39
N ARG A 189 -17.20 -25.31 17.38
CA ARG A 189 -16.24 -24.95 18.44
C ARG A 189 -15.70 -23.52 18.37
N LEU A 190 -15.99 -22.78 17.29
CA LEU A 190 -15.48 -21.41 17.11
C LEU A 190 -16.40 -20.31 17.68
N GLU A 191 -17.60 -20.64 18.15
CA GLU A 191 -18.50 -19.63 18.71
C GLU A 191 -17.97 -18.95 20.00
N PRO A 192 -17.37 -19.68 20.95
CA PRO A 192 -16.69 -19.06 22.10
C PRO A 192 -15.56 -18.11 21.67
N TRP A 193 -14.81 -18.47 20.63
CA TRP A 193 -13.76 -17.63 20.03
C TRP A 193 -14.29 -16.37 19.37
N ARG A 194 -15.36 -16.49 18.57
CA ARG A 194 -16.06 -15.34 17.98
C ARG A 194 -16.66 -14.43 19.05
N LYS A 195 -17.04 -14.97 20.20
CA LYS A 195 -17.53 -14.21 21.35
C LYS A 195 -16.37 -13.49 22.07
N ALA A 196 -15.24 -14.17 22.30
CA ALA A 196 -14.04 -13.57 22.88
C ALA A 196 -13.47 -12.44 22.00
N MET A 197 -13.37 -12.64 20.68
CA MET A 197 -12.96 -11.57 19.75
C MET A 197 -13.93 -10.38 19.73
N ARG A 198 -15.22 -10.60 20.00
CA ARG A 198 -16.21 -9.52 20.16
C ARG A 198 -16.06 -8.76 21.48
N MET A 199 -15.46 -9.38 22.49
CA MET A 199 -15.26 -8.82 23.83
C MET A 199 -13.87 -8.20 24.04
N ASP A 200 -12.91 -8.44 23.14
CA ASP A 200 -11.58 -7.84 23.21
C ASP A 200 -11.67 -6.28 23.14
N PRO A 201 -11.22 -5.56 24.18
CA PRO A 201 -11.33 -4.12 24.26
C PRO A 201 -10.49 -3.39 23.20
N VAL A 202 -9.39 -3.98 22.73
CA VAL A 202 -8.54 -3.41 21.66
C VAL A 202 -9.27 -3.52 20.34
N LEU A 203 -9.76 -4.71 19.99
CA LEU A 203 -10.53 -4.90 18.75
C LEU A 203 -11.84 -4.08 18.76
N ARG A 204 -12.48 -3.93 19.92
CA ARG A 204 -13.64 -3.04 20.10
C ARG A 204 -13.26 -1.59 19.82
N ARG A 205 -12.14 -1.11 20.39
CA ARG A 205 -11.65 0.26 20.17
C ARG A 205 -11.30 0.50 18.70
N GLU A 206 -10.60 -0.42 18.04
CA GLU A 206 -10.29 -0.32 16.61
C GLU A 206 -11.55 -0.30 15.75
N ARG A 207 -12.54 -1.14 16.07
CA ARG A 207 -13.83 -1.16 15.36
C ARG A 207 -14.59 0.15 15.56
N GLU A 208 -14.66 0.66 16.78
CA GLU A 208 -15.26 1.97 17.08
C GLU A 208 -14.53 3.09 16.34
N GLU A 209 -13.21 3.04 16.26
CA GLU A 209 -12.40 4.03 15.53
C GLU A 209 -12.67 3.98 14.03
N ARG A 210 -12.80 2.78 13.43
CA ARG A 210 -13.20 2.61 12.03
C ARG A 210 -14.60 3.15 11.76
N VAL A 211 -15.57 2.90 12.65
CA VAL A 211 -16.92 3.45 12.53
C VAL A 211 -16.90 4.97 12.64
N ARG A 212 -16.16 5.54 13.60
CA ARG A 212 -15.97 6.99 13.74
C ARG A 212 -15.27 7.59 12.52
N ALA A 213 -14.30 6.88 11.93
CA ALA A 213 -13.61 7.32 10.72
C ALA A 213 -14.54 7.35 9.50
N ALA A 214 -15.34 6.30 9.31
CA ALA A 214 -16.33 6.22 8.24
C ALA A 214 -17.40 7.33 8.36
N ASP A 215 -17.90 7.59 9.57
CA ASP A 215 -18.86 8.67 9.83
C ASP A 215 -18.23 10.06 9.58
N ARG A 216 -16.96 10.28 9.96
CA ARG A 216 -16.24 11.52 9.60
C ARG A 216 -16.14 11.69 8.08
N GLU A 217 -15.84 10.62 7.35
CA GLU A 217 -15.75 10.64 5.90
C GLU A 217 -17.11 10.92 5.25
N GLU A 218 -18.18 10.30 5.75
CA GLU A 218 -19.54 10.53 5.26
C GLU A 218 -19.99 11.98 5.46
N ARG A 219 -19.71 12.57 6.63
CA ARG A 219 -19.98 14.00 6.91
C ARG A 219 -19.16 14.92 6.01
N ALA A 220 -17.89 14.61 5.78
CA ALA A 220 -17.04 15.38 4.85
C ALA A 220 -17.62 15.34 3.42
N ARG A 221 -18.02 14.16 2.95
CA ARG A 221 -18.67 14.00 1.64
C ARG A 221 -20.01 14.76 1.56
N ALA A 222 -20.80 14.77 2.64
CA ALA A 222 -22.05 15.53 2.69
C ALA A 222 -21.80 17.04 2.60
N ALA A 223 -20.86 17.58 3.38
CA ALA A 223 -20.48 18.98 3.34
C ALA A 223 -19.96 19.41 1.96
N ASP A 224 -19.18 18.55 1.29
CA ASP A 224 -18.71 18.81 -0.08
C ASP A 224 -19.86 18.85 -1.10
N ARG A 225 -20.87 17.98 -0.96
CA ARG A 225 -22.07 18.01 -1.82
C ARG A 225 -22.85 19.31 -1.61
N GLU A 226 -23.05 19.74 -0.37
CA GLU A 226 -23.72 21.01 -0.05
C GLU A 226 -22.96 22.21 -0.60
N ARG A 227 -21.62 22.24 -0.44
CA ARG A 227 -20.77 23.30 -0.98
C ARG A 227 -20.88 23.37 -2.51
N ARG A 228 -20.85 22.23 -3.21
CA ARG A 228 -21.04 22.17 -4.67
C ARG A 228 -22.42 22.67 -5.08
N ALA A 229 -23.48 22.27 -4.38
CA ALA A 229 -24.84 22.73 -4.66
C ALA A 229 -24.97 24.25 -4.46
N HIS A 230 -24.37 24.79 -3.40
CA HIS A 230 -24.35 26.23 -3.13
C HIS A 230 -23.61 27.01 -4.23
N LEU A 231 -22.44 26.54 -4.65
CA LEU A 231 -21.68 27.17 -5.75
C LEU A 231 -22.45 27.10 -7.08
N SER A 232 -23.12 25.98 -7.37
CA SER A 232 -23.98 25.86 -8.56
C SER A 232 -25.13 26.88 -8.53
N ARG A 233 -25.78 27.07 -7.37
CA ARG A 233 -26.85 28.07 -7.21
C ARG A 233 -26.33 29.50 -7.39
N LEU A 234 -25.14 29.81 -6.90
CA LEU A 234 -24.52 31.12 -7.12
C LEU A 234 -24.19 31.35 -8.60
N ASP A 235 -23.72 30.32 -9.31
CA ASP A 235 -23.44 30.40 -10.74
C ASP A 235 -24.73 30.57 -11.56
N GLU A 236 -25.82 29.88 -11.19
CA GLU A 236 -27.14 30.09 -11.77
C GLU A 236 -27.68 31.51 -11.51
N LEU A 237 -27.53 32.04 -10.30
CA LEU A 237 -27.90 33.43 -9.99
C LEU A 237 -27.06 34.42 -10.80
N ARG A 238 -25.77 34.13 -11.02
CA ARG A 238 -24.89 34.96 -11.85
C ARG A 238 -25.27 34.90 -13.34
N LYS A 239 -25.70 33.74 -13.84
CA LYS A 239 -26.18 33.57 -15.22
C LYS A 239 -27.58 34.14 -15.44
N GLY A 240 -28.44 34.04 -14.41
CA GLY A 240 -29.82 34.56 -14.38
C GLY A 240 -29.88 36.07 -14.16
N ALA A 241 -28.89 36.63 -13.45
CA ALA A 241 -28.48 38.03 -13.57
C ALA A 241 -27.81 38.22 -14.93
N ARG A 242 -28.59 37.96 -15.98
CA ARG A 242 -28.34 38.41 -17.34
C ARG A 242 -27.85 39.84 -17.19
N THR A 243 -26.65 40.08 -17.72
CA THR A 243 -26.27 41.35 -18.32
C THR A 243 -27.55 42.04 -18.76
N PRO A 244 -27.86 43.27 -18.29
CA PRO A 244 -29.03 43.98 -18.78
C PRO A 244 -28.99 43.80 -20.29
N ALA A 245 -30.02 43.14 -20.83
CA ALA A 245 -30.11 42.99 -22.26
C ALA A 245 -29.85 44.39 -22.77
N VAL A 246 -28.82 44.56 -23.59
CA VAL A 246 -28.75 45.69 -24.51
C VAL A 246 -29.93 45.44 -25.43
N GLY A 247 -31.13 45.71 -24.90
CA GLY A 247 -32.32 45.90 -25.66
C GLY A 247 -31.95 47.08 -26.53
N GLU A 248 -31.86 46.79 -27.82
CA GLU A 248 -32.17 47.66 -28.94
C GLU A 248 -32.91 48.92 -28.46
N THR A 249 -32.15 49.89 -27.94
CA THR A 249 -32.63 51.25 -27.78
C THR A 249 -32.56 51.84 -29.17
N GLU A 250 -33.50 51.42 -30.02
CA GLU A 250 -33.85 52.10 -31.28
C GLU A 250 -34.43 53.50 -31.01
N SER A 251 -34.33 54.02 -29.78
CA SER A 251 -34.59 55.43 -29.51
C SER A 251 -33.45 56.25 -30.13
N PRO A 252 -33.69 56.99 -31.22
CA PRO A 252 -32.66 57.83 -31.85
C PRO A 252 -32.11 58.90 -30.90
N ALA A 253 -32.83 59.21 -29.81
CA ALA A 253 -32.36 60.11 -28.76
C ALA A 253 -31.19 59.51 -27.97
N VAL A 254 -31.28 58.23 -27.58
CA VAL A 254 -30.23 57.54 -26.81
C VAL A 254 -28.98 57.34 -27.66
N LEU A 255 -29.13 56.97 -28.93
CA LEU A 255 -27.99 56.86 -29.85
C LEU A 255 -27.30 58.21 -30.11
N ARG A 256 -28.05 59.32 -30.07
CA ARG A 256 -27.48 60.67 -30.17
C ARG A 256 -26.68 61.01 -28.92
N GLU A 257 -27.25 60.77 -27.74
CA GLU A 257 -26.59 61.02 -26.45
C GLU A 257 -25.32 60.17 -26.27
N VAL A 258 -25.33 58.91 -26.70
CA VAL A 258 -24.13 58.05 -26.69
C VAL A 258 -23.06 58.56 -27.67
N ARG A 259 -23.44 59.08 -28.84
CA ARG A 259 -22.49 59.69 -29.79
C ARG A 259 -21.91 61.00 -29.25
N ASP A 260 -22.72 61.81 -28.60
CA ASP A 260 -22.28 63.07 -27.99
C ASP A 260 -21.30 62.80 -26.84
N LEU A 261 -21.58 61.81 -25.98
CA LEU A 261 -20.67 61.36 -24.93
C LEU A 261 -19.35 60.80 -25.50
N ALA A 262 -19.42 59.99 -26.57
CA ALA A 262 -18.22 59.47 -27.21
C ALA A 262 -17.34 60.57 -27.82
N ALA A 263 -17.96 61.59 -28.43
CA ALA A 263 -17.26 62.76 -28.96
C ALA A 263 -16.60 63.58 -27.84
N GLU A 264 -17.28 63.74 -26.71
CA GLU A 264 -16.74 64.46 -25.55
C GLU A 264 -15.55 63.72 -24.91
N VAL A 265 -15.64 62.38 -24.78
CA VAL A 265 -14.52 61.56 -24.30
C VAL A 265 -13.31 61.67 -25.25
N ALA A 266 -13.52 61.64 -26.56
CA ALA A 266 -12.45 61.81 -27.54
C ALA A 266 -11.79 63.20 -27.43
N ARG A 267 -12.59 64.25 -27.25
CA ARG A 267 -12.09 65.62 -27.03
C ARG A 267 -11.25 65.72 -25.76
N LEU A 268 -11.75 65.19 -24.65
CA LEU A 268 -11.03 65.17 -23.37
C LEU A 268 -9.74 64.37 -23.45
N SER A 269 -9.75 63.23 -24.14
CA SER A 269 -8.53 62.44 -24.38
C SER A 269 -7.48 63.22 -25.17
N GLY A 270 -7.89 64.05 -26.14
CA GLY A 270 -6.99 64.93 -26.88
C GLY A 270 -6.36 66.00 -26.00
N VAL A 271 -7.16 66.66 -25.16
CA VAL A 271 -6.67 67.67 -24.21
C VAL A 271 -5.65 67.06 -23.23
N VAL A 272 -5.93 65.86 -22.71
CA VAL A 272 -4.99 65.15 -21.83
C VAL A 272 -3.69 64.83 -22.56
N ALA A 273 -3.75 64.38 -23.81
CA ALA A 273 -2.56 64.10 -24.61
C ALA A 273 -1.72 65.36 -24.88
N GLU A 274 -2.35 66.50 -25.16
CA GLU A 274 -1.67 67.79 -25.35
C GLU A 274 -1.00 68.28 -24.05
N LEU A 275 -1.69 68.19 -22.91
CA LEU A 275 -1.11 68.54 -21.61
C LEU A 275 0.13 67.70 -21.31
N MET A 276 0.04 66.38 -21.50
CA MET A 276 1.18 65.47 -21.31
C MET A 276 2.34 65.75 -22.28
N HIS A 277 2.06 66.25 -23.49
CA HIS A 277 3.09 66.60 -24.47
C HIS A 277 3.76 67.95 -24.18
N ASN A 278 3.06 68.90 -23.55
CA ASN A 278 3.63 70.18 -23.16
C ASN A 278 4.49 70.05 -21.89
N ASP A 279 4.07 69.25 -20.91
CA ASP A 279 4.86 68.96 -19.70
C ASP A 279 6.22 68.31 -20.01
N THR A 280 6.31 67.57 -21.12
CA THR A 280 7.57 66.92 -21.55
C THR A 280 8.51 67.83 -22.35
N LYS A 281 8.14 69.08 -22.65
CA LYS A 281 8.97 70.05 -23.39
C LYS A 281 9.57 71.16 -22.53
N GLU A 282 9.16 71.29 -21.27
CA GLU A 282 9.68 72.32 -20.34
C GLU A 282 10.85 71.82 -19.46
N ASP A 283 11.27 70.55 -19.61
CA ASP A 283 12.50 69.97 -19.04
C ASP A 283 13.62 69.84 -20.09
#